data_AF-A0A0C9W345-F1
#
_entry.id   AF-A0A0C9W345-F1
#
_cell.length_a   1.000
_cell.length_b   1.000
_cell.length_c   1.000
_cell.angle_alpha   90.00
_cell.angle_beta   90.00
_cell.angle_gamma   90.00
#
_symmetry.space_group_name_H-M   'P 1'
#
loop_
_entity.id
_entity.type
_entity.pdbx_description
1 polymer ?
#
loop_
_entity_poly.entity_id
_entity_poly.type
_entity_poly.pdbx_seq_one_letter_code
_entity_poly.pdbx_strand_id
1 'polypeptide(L)'
;MRPSFPTSPDNISSPSIEGATNLHPSFGPKCTHAYALSLSGARRLLQHLRYPPFAYSRTLDQALAWLIRSGRLRSYSVVPSVVVQGKTVSSDILTGIGSEWREGLQNGVFGS
;
A
#
# COMPACT_ATOMS: atom_id res chain seq x y z
N MET A 1 2.77 -39.45 -11.00
CA MET A 1 1.61 -38.84 -11.67
C MET A 1 1.63 -37.34 -11.37
N ARG A 2 1.90 -36.50 -12.37
CA ARG A 2 1.84 -35.03 -12.24
C ARG A 2 0.40 -34.60 -12.55
N PRO A 3 -0.27 -33.79 -11.70
CA PRO A 3 -1.56 -33.22 -12.08
C PRO A 3 -1.34 -32.13 -13.13
N SER A 4 -1.97 -32.30 -14.28
CA SER A 4 -2.12 -31.27 -15.31
C SER A 4 -3.16 -30.26 -14.83
N PHE A 5 -2.75 -29.01 -14.60
CA PHE A 5 -3.68 -27.93 -14.30
C PHE A 5 -4.37 -27.45 -15.59
N PRO A 6 -5.68 -27.15 -15.55
CA PRO A 6 -6.37 -26.54 -16.68
C PRO A 6 -5.84 -25.12 -16.92
N THR A 7 -5.50 -24.81 -18.18
CA THR A 7 -5.17 -23.46 -18.64
C THR A 7 -6.37 -22.56 -18.38
N SER A 8 -6.21 -21.59 -17.47
CA SER A 8 -7.24 -20.60 -17.15
C SER A 8 -7.61 -19.80 -18.41
N PRO A 9 -8.86 -19.83 -18.88
CA PRO A 9 -9.34 -18.90 -19.87
C PRO A 9 -9.71 -17.63 -19.10
N ASP A 10 -8.94 -16.56 -19.28
CA ASP A 10 -9.34 -15.15 -19.09
C ASP A 10 -8.07 -14.28 -19.09
N ASN A 11 -7.38 -14.25 -20.24
CA ASN A 11 -6.49 -13.13 -20.55
C ASN A 11 -7.36 -11.94 -20.96
N ILE A 12 -8.09 -11.37 -19.99
CA ILE A 12 -8.76 -10.09 -20.15
C ILE A 12 -7.64 -9.06 -20.04
N SER A 13 -7.04 -8.70 -21.19
CA SER A 13 -6.22 -7.51 -21.32
C SER A 13 -7.09 -6.32 -20.93
N SER A 14 -7.00 -5.96 -19.65
CA SER A 14 -7.66 -4.78 -19.11
C SER A 14 -7.17 -3.59 -19.94
N PRO A 15 -8.05 -2.77 -20.53
CA PRO A 15 -7.61 -1.64 -21.33
C PRO A 15 -6.76 -0.75 -20.42
N SER A 16 -5.47 -0.66 -20.72
CA SER A 16 -4.60 0.35 -20.13
C SER A 16 -5.16 1.69 -20.57
N ILE A 17 -5.92 2.34 -19.70
CA ILE A 17 -6.42 3.69 -19.94
C ILE A 17 -5.19 4.56 -20.16
N GLU A 18 -4.96 5.00 -21.40
CA GLU A 18 -3.92 5.94 -21.75
C GLU A 18 -4.07 7.17 -20.85
N GLY A 19 -3.07 7.44 -20.01
CA GLY A 19 -3.08 8.52 -19.03
C GLY A 19 -3.26 8.09 -17.58
N ALA A 20 -3.69 6.87 -17.26
CA ALA A 20 -3.84 6.43 -15.88
C ALA A 20 -2.49 6.43 -15.14
N THR A 21 -2.37 7.23 -14.07
CA THR A 21 -1.14 7.20 -13.26
C THR A 21 -1.14 6.04 -12.29
N ASN A 22 0.07 5.63 -11.91
CA ASN A 22 0.31 4.60 -10.92
C ASN A 22 -0.04 5.01 -9.48
N LEU A 23 -0.63 6.19 -9.25
CA LEU A 23 -1.02 6.68 -7.93
C LEU A 23 -2.52 6.47 -7.71
N HIS A 24 -2.90 5.72 -6.69
CA HIS A 24 -4.29 5.46 -6.34
C HIS A 24 -4.59 6.05 -4.96
N PRO A 25 -5.76 6.65 -4.68
CA PRO A 25 -6.06 7.18 -3.36
C PRO A 25 -6.01 6.07 -2.32
N SER A 26 -5.36 6.34 -1.18
CA SER A 26 -5.20 5.39 -0.09
C SER A 26 -5.84 5.93 1.18
N PHE A 27 -6.77 5.17 1.76
CA PHE A 27 -7.56 5.59 2.92
C PHE A 27 -7.18 4.88 4.23
N GLY A 28 -6.23 3.96 4.17
CA GLY A 28 -5.86 3.11 5.30
C GLY A 28 -4.62 2.29 5.01
N PRO A 29 -3.43 2.90 4.98
CA PRO A 29 -2.18 2.16 4.83
C PRO A 29 -2.06 1.13 5.95
N LYS A 30 -1.66 -0.09 5.58
CA LYS A 30 -1.59 -1.23 6.49
C LYS A 30 -0.21 -1.43 7.11
N CYS A 31 0.84 -0.95 6.45
CA CYS A 31 2.21 -1.05 6.94
C CYS A 31 3.00 0.19 6.56
N THR A 32 4.11 0.42 7.27
CA THR A 32 5.03 1.54 7.05
C THR A 32 6.40 1.07 6.56
N HIS A 33 6.44 -0.04 5.80
CA HIS A 33 7.68 -0.57 5.23
C HIS A 33 8.34 0.41 4.26
N ALA A 34 7.53 1.10 3.46
CA ALA A 34 7.98 2.18 2.59
C ALA A 34 6.88 3.22 2.44
N TYR A 35 7.25 4.48 2.54
CA TYR A 35 6.38 5.62 2.30
C TYR A 35 7.23 6.83 1.92
N ALA A 36 6.62 7.76 1.18
CA ALA A 36 7.20 9.05 0.89
C ALA A 36 6.26 10.14 1.39
N LEU A 37 6.82 11.25 1.87
CA LEU A 37 6.06 12.41 2.33
C LEU A 37 6.49 13.64 1.54
N SER A 38 5.52 14.48 1.20
CA SER A 38 5.84 15.86 0.83
C SER A 38 6.37 16.62 2.05
N LEU A 39 7.12 17.70 1.81
CA LEU A 39 7.63 18.55 2.90
C LEU A 39 6.50 19.07 3.81
N SER A 40 5.36 19.44 3.24
CA SER A 40 4.18 19.87 4.01
C SER A 40 3.53 18.72 4.78
N GLY A 41 3.48 17.52 4.20
CA GLY A 41 3.00 16.32 4.86
C GLY A 41 3.88 15.92 6.06
N ALA A 42 5.20 15.99 5.91
CA ALA A 42 6.15 15.71 6.98
C ALA A 42 5.99 16.68 8.18
N ARG A 43 5.84 17.99 7.91
CA ARG A 43 5.60 18.98 8.95
C ARG A 43 4.29 18.73 9.72
N ARG A 44 3.20 18.44 9.00
CA ARG A 44 1.90 18.10 9.60
C ARG A 44 1.96 16.83 10.44
N LEU A 45 2.60 15.79 9.92
CA LEU A 45 2.78 14.53 10.64
C LEU A 45 3.57 14.75 11.94
N LEU A 46 4.69 15.48 11.87
CA LEU A 46 5.50 15.81 13.04
C LEU A 46 4.70 16.58 14.11
N GLN A 47 3.86 17.53 13.71
CA GLN A 47 3.00 18.26 14.65
C GLN A 47 2.06 17.32 15.43
N HIS A 48 1.49 16.31 14.78
CA HIS A 48 0.64 15.32 15.45
C HIS A 48 1.45 14.38 16.34
N LEU A 49 2.59 13.89 15.86
CA LEU A 49 3.44 12.94 16.60
C LEU A 49 4.19 13.60 17.77
N ARG A 50 4.24 14.93 17.85
CA ARG A 50 4.79 15.65 19.01
C ARG A 50 3.85 15.71 20.21
N TYR A 51 2.57 15.37 20.04
CA TYR A 51 1.62 15.33 21.14
C TYR A 51 1.64 13.94 21.79
N PRO A 52 2.23 13.79 23.01
CA PRO A 52 2.49 12.46 23.58
C PRO A 52 1.25 11.57 23.72
N PRO A 53 0.07 12.07 24.13
CA PRO A 53 -1.13 11.24 24.22
C PRO A 53 -1.59 10.68 22.87
N PHE A 54 -1.21 11.29 21.75
CA PHE A 54 -1.50 10.73 20.43
C PHE A 54 -0.40 9.77 19.96
N ALA A 55 0.87 10.16 20.14
CA ALA A 55 2.03 9.42 19.66
C ALA A 55 2.19 8.03 20.33
N TYR A 56 1.86 7.94 21.62
CA TYR A 56 2.01 6.70 22.40
C TYR A 56 0.72 5.89 22.56
N SER A 57 -0.42 6.34 22.01
CA SER A 57 -1.69 5.61 22.16
C SER A 57 -1.86 4.45 21.18
N ARG A 58 -1.06 4.40 20.12
CA ARG A 58 -1.22 3.45 19.00
C ARG A 58 0.08 3.32 18.22
N THR A 59 0.18 2.27 17.39
CA THR A 59 1.30 2.08 16.47
C THR A 59 1.31 3.14 15.36
N LEU A 60 2.47 3.37 14.74
CA LEU A 60 2.65 4.43 13.75
C LEU A 60 1.73 4.28 12.53
N ASP A 61 1.58 3.07 12.01
CA ASP A 61 0.67 2.72 10.91
C ASP A 61 -0.80 3.02 11.25
N GLN A 62 -1.24 2.71 12.48
CA GLN A 62 -2.57 3.05 12.98
C GLN A 62 -2.75 4.56 13.14
N ALA A 63 -1.72 5.28 13.58
CA ALA A 63 -1.72 6.74 13.64
C ALA A 63 -1.86 7.37 12.26
N LEU A 64 -1.09 6.88 11.27
CA LEU A 64 -1.19 7.34 9.89
C LEU A 64 -2.57 7.04 9.30
N ALA A 65 -3.09 5.82 9.47
CA ALA A 65 -4.42 5.45 9.00
C ALA A 65 -5.52 6.34 9.61
N TRP A 66 -5.40 6.69 10.90
CA TRP A 66 -6.33 7.61 11.55
C TRP A 66 -6.22 9.05 11.01
N LEU A 67 -5.00 9.56 10.81
CA LEU A 67 -4.77 10.89 10.26
C LEU A 67 -5.29 11.03 8.83
N ILE A 68 -5.18 9.97 8.04
CA ILE A 68 -5.71 9.92 6.68
C ILE A 68 -7.24 9.89 6.70
N ARG A 69 -7.83 8.98 7.48
CA ARG A 69 -9.29 8.82 7.57
C ARG A 69 -9.99 10.06 8.14
N SER A 70 -9.34 10.78 9.05
CA SER A 70 -9.84 12.04 9.60
C SER A 70 -9.61 13.26 8.69
N GLY A 71 -9.07 13.07 7.47
CA GLY A 71 -8.84 14.14 6.51
C GLY A 71 -7.65 15.05 6.84
N ARG A 72 -6.84 14.71 7.85
CA ARG A 72 -5.66 15.49 8.26
C ARG A 72 -4.46 15.27 7.34
N LEU A 73 -4.38 14.10 6.71
CA LEU A 73 -3.40 13.76 5.68
C LEU A 73 -4.09 13.22 4.43
N ARG A 74 -3.52 13.55 3.26
CA ARG A 74 -3.87 12.90 1.99
C ARG A 74 -2.84 11.81 1.73
N SER A 75 -3.29 10.66 1.25
CA SER A 75 -2.42 9.51 0.99
C SER A 75 -2.77 8.85 -0.32
N TYR A 76 -1.75 8.29 -0.95
CA TYR A 76 -1.81 7.58 -2.22
C TYR A 76 -0.96 6.31 -2.14
N SER A 77 -1.43 5.25 -2.78
CA SER A 77 -0.66 4.02 -3.01
C SER A 77 -0.05 4.08 -4.39
N VAL A 78 1.22 3.69 -4.52
CA VAL A 78 1.87 3.50 -5.82
C VAL A 78 1.67 2.05 -6.27
N VAL A 79 1.27 1.86 -7.52
CA VAL A 79 0.95 0.57 -8.11
C VAL A 79 1.69 0.43 -9.46
N PRO A 80 2.51 -0.61 -9.68
CA PRO A 80 2.81 -1.70 -8.76
C PRO A 80 3.64 -1.23 -7.54
N SER A 81 3.63 -2.02 -6.46
CA SER A 81 4.37 -1.70 -5.24
C SER A 81 5.87 -1.60 -5.51
N VAL A 82 6.47 -0.44 -5.25
CA VAL A 82 7.90 -0.18 -5.49
C VAL A 82 8.78 -0.91 -4.47
N VAL A 83 8.30 -1.04 -3.24
CA VAL A 83 8.97 -1.76 -2.16
C VAL A 83 8.02 -2.82 -1.64
N VAL A 84 8.50 -4.05 -1.57
CA VAL A 84 7.74 -5.20 -1.07
C VAL A 84 8.59 -5.86 0.01
N GLN A 85 7.96 -6.16 1.16
CA GLN A 85 8.62 -6.98 2.18
C GLN A 85 8.84 -8.39 1.61
N GLY A 86 10.10 -8.72 1.35
CA GLY A 86 10.48 -10.07 0.96
C GLY A 86 10.15 -11.07 2.07
N LYS A 87 9.53 -12.19 1.70
CA LYS A 87 9.30 -13.33 2.60
C LYS A 87 10.34 -14.40 2.32
N THR A 88 11.62 -14.02 2.40
CA THR A 88 12.78 -14.87 2.12
C THR A 88 13.21 -15.72 3.31
N VAL A 89 12.67 -15.43 4.49
CA VAL A 89 12.95 -16.15 5.75
C VAL A 89 11.64 -16.55 6.42
N SER A 90 11.68 -17.65 7.18
CA SER A 90 10.53 -18.14 7.94
C SER A 90 10.02 -17.05 8.88
N SER A 91 8.70 -16.85 8.91
CA SER A 91 8.05 -15.93 9.84
C SER A 91 7.38 -16.73 10.96
N ASP A 92 7.42 -16.22 12.18
CA ASP A 92 6.72 -16.81 13.33
C ASP A 92 5.19 -16.84 13.16
N ILE A 93 4.68 -16.07 12.20
CA ILE A 93 3.24 -15.94 11.91
C ILE A 93 2.83 -16.70 10.64
N LEU A 94 3.79 -17.09 9.78
CA LEU A 94 3.50 -17.81 8.54
C LEU A 94 4.65 -18.76 8.18
N THR A 95 4.37 -20.05 8.20
CA THR A 95 5.29 -21.10 7.73
C THR A 95 5.38 -21.09 6.20
N GLY A 96 6.55 -20.75 5.66
CA GLY A 96 6.87 -20.87 4.23
C GLY A 96 7.34 -19.58 3.54
N ILE A 97 7.70 -19.71 2.25
CA ILE A 97 7.98 -18.60 1.35
C ILE A 97 6.61 -18.05 0.92
N GLY A 98 6.39 -16.74 1.02
CA GLY A 98 5.09 -16.12 0.81
C GLY A 98 4.43 -16.37 -0.55
N SER A 99 3.20 -15.88 -0.72
CA SER A 99 2.47 -15.96 -2.00
C SER A 99 3.09 -15.11 -3.10
N GLU A 100 2.98 -15.57 -4.35
CA GLU A 100 3.40 -14.89 -5.60
C GLU A 100 2.52 -13.66 -5.91
N TRP A 101 2.43 -12.68 -4.99
CA TRP A 101 1.61 -11.48 -5.19
C TRP A 101 2.01 -10.72 -6.47
N ARG A 102 1.12 -10.72 -7.46
CA ARG A 102 1.17 -9.87 -8.65
C ARG A 102 -0.24 -9.35 -8.94
N GLU A 103 -0.58 -8.19 -8.40
CA GLU A 103 -1.82 -7.49 -8.75
C GLU A 103 -1.52 -6.14 -9.39
N GLY A 104 -2.23 -5.84 -10.47
CA GLY A 104 -2.37 -4.49 -11.02
C GLY A 104 -3.68 -3.90 -10.52
N LEU A 105 -3.64 -2.69 -9.95
CA LEU A 105 -4.84 -1.97 -9.55
C LEU A 105 -5.33 -1.11 -10.72
N GLN A 106 -6.63 -1.17 -10.98
CA GLN A 106 -7.32 -0.27 -11.90
C GLN A 106 -7.76 0.99 -11.14
N ASN A 107 -7.86 2.15 -11.81
CA ASN A 107 -8.28 3.48 -11.28
C ASN A 107 -7.19 4.38 -10.66
N GLY A 108 -6.19 4.75 -11.46
CA GLY A 108 -5.19 5.76 -11.10
C GLY A 108 -5.76 7.18 -10.99
N VAL A 109 -5.13 8.03 -10.18
CA VAL A 109 -5.41 9.48 -10.08
C VAL A 109 -4.63 10.22 -11.17
N PHE A 110 -5.05 11.41 -11.59
CA PHE A 110 -4.37 12.21 -12.63
C PHE A 110 -4.39 11.62 -14.05
N GLY A 111 -5.31 10.69 -14.35
CA GLY A 111 -5.64 10.35 -15.73
C GLY A 111 -6.37 11.49 -16.42
N SER A 112 -5.89 11.88 -17.60
CA SER A 112 -6.57 12.78 -18.54
C SER A 112 -7.75 12.09 -19.20
#